data_AF-C3MAC7-F1
#
_entry.id   AF-C3MAC7-F1
#
_cell.length_a   1.000
_cell.length_b   1.000
_cell.length_c   1.000
_cell.angle_alpha   90.00
_cell.angle_beta   90.00
_cell.angle_gamma   90.00
#
_symmetry.space_group_name_H-M   'P 1'
#
loop_
_entity.id
_entity.type
_entity.pdbx_description
1 polymer ?
#
loop_
_entity_poly.entity_id
_entity_poly.type
_entity_poly.pdbx_seq_one_letter_code
_entity_poly.pdbx_strand_id
1 'polypeptide(L)'
;MDKETSITAIVAAEPVVSRRKLLLGLAAASASAAAVAAPGTAEPAVLENPELIRLGDMLHTVAAEHKATHDAYKATVKEWEGRWPLAPEALLYRRPWEHTANELTISRQPLIRPGEKDPFCVQTVKSLVFDIQQTERLLRGKTFDRQKKFRGSTREEWENSLEEDYERVALAREYEAECARLRAQSGIDQAKPGLEEARAKFAAVVKRILAEPEYSMAGVVIKAQAISVASAADAWMLFSTFESEDWGTRLARSVLHHAEARA
;
A
#
# COMPACT_ATOMS: atom_id res chain seq x y z
N MET A 1 -14.77 26.34 -19.53
CA MET A 1 -13.43 26.16 -20.15
C MET A 1 -12.94 24.84 -19.62
N ASP A 2 -13.29 23.81 -20.37
CA ASP A 2 -13.56 22.48 -19.85
C ASP A 2 -12.32 21.62 -19.99
N LYS A 3 -11.77 21.16 -18.86
CA LYS A 3 -10.64 20.23 -18.81
C LYS A 3 -11.06 18.78 -18.57
N GLU A 4 -12.36 18.50 -18.45
CA GLU A 4 -12.87 17.16 -18.10
C GLU A 4 -13.27 16.30 -19.30
N THR A 5 -13.27 16.84 -20.52
CA THR A 5 -13.77 16.10 -21.70
C THR A 5 -12.69 15.32 -22.47
N SER A 6 -11.41 15.36 -22.07
CA SER A 6 -10.31 14.79 -22.86
C SER A 6 -9.67 13.50 -22.32
N ILE A 7 -10.19 12.90 -21.24
CA ILE A 7 -9.60 11.66 -20.68
C ILE A 7 -10.44 10.40 -21.00
N THR A 8 -11.63 10.55 -21.57
CA THR A 8 -12.57 9.43 -21.81
C THR A 8 -12.47 8.80 -23.22
N ALA A 9 -11.29 8.84 -23.86
CA ALA A 9 -11.10 8.34 -25.23
C ALA A 9 -9.90 7.40 -25.45
N ILE A 10 -9.23 6.90 -24.39
CA ILE A 10 -8.08 5.96 -24.52
C ILE A 10 -8.35 4.59 -23.88
N VAL A 11 -9.62 4.20 -23.70
CA VAL A 11 -9.98 2.79 -23.42
C VAL A 11 -10.80 2.24 -24.58
N ALA A 12 -10.29 2.45 -25.80
CA ALA A 12 -10.62 1.57 -26.91
C ALA A 12 -9.93 0.23 -26.61
N ALA A 13 -10.75 -0.79 -26.38
CA ALA A 13 -10.38 -2.17 -26.12
C ALA A 13 -9.03 -2.56 -26.74
N GLU A 14 -8.01 -2.75 -25.90
CA GLU A 14 -6.81 -3.44 -26.34
C GLU A 14 -7.22 -4.83 -26.82
N PRO A 15 -6.71 -5.30 -27.96
CA PRO A 15 -6.98 -6.65 -28.39
C PRO A 15 -6.35 -7.58 -27.36
N VAL A 16 -7.19 -8.30 -26.63
CA VAL A 16 -6.81 -9.49 -25.86
C VAL A 16 -6.22 -10.46 -26.88
N VAL A 17 -4.91 -10.36 -27.12
CA VAL A 17 -4.15 -11.35 -27.87
C VAL A 17 -4.10 -12.57 -26.97
N SER A 18 -5.14 -13.39 -27.07
CA SER A 18 -5.22 -14.67 -26.37
C SER A 18 -3.93 -15.43 -26.66
N ARG A 19 -3.13 -15.75 -25.63
CA ARG A 19 -1.85 -16.48 -25.75
C ARG A 19 -1.97 -17.76 -26.60
N ARG A 20 -3.16 -18.38 -26.65
CA ARG A 20 -3.49 -19.47 -27.59
C ARG A 20 -3.36 -19.06 -29.06
N LYS A 21 -3.78 -17.86 -29.45
CA LYS A 21 -3.62 -17.33 -30.82
C LYS A 21 -2.17 -16.96 -31.15
N LEU A 22 -1.36 -16.60 -30.15
CA LEU A 22 0.06 -16.32 -30.34
C LEU A 22 0.86 -17.63 -30.50
N LEU A 23 0.56 -18.66 -29.71
CA LEU A 23 1.13 -20.00 -29.84
C LEU A 23 0.60 -20.75 -31.07
N LEU A 24 -0.68 -20.61 -31.42
CA LEU A 24 -1.25 -21.15 -32.68
C LEU A 24 -0.76 -20.38 -33.90
N GLY A 25 -0.52 -19.07 -33.79
CA GLY A 25 0.08 -18.26 -34.86
C GLY A 25 1.52 -18.65 -35.16
N LEU A 26 2.26 -19.12 -34.15
CA LEU A 26 3.62 -19.63 -34.32
C LEU A 26 3.64 -21.09 -34.85
N ALA A 27 2.63 -21.90 -34.53
CA ALA A 27 2.49 -23.25 -35.07
C ALA A 27 1.89 -23.29 -36.50
N ALA A 28 1.03 -22.33 -36.87
CA ALA A 28 0.36 -22.32 -38.17
C ALA A 28 1.18 -21.68 -39.30
N ALA A 29 2.28 -20.98 -38.99
CA ALA A 29 3.20 -20.44 -40.00
C ALA A 29 4.14 -21.50 -40.62
N SER A 30 4.10 -22.75 -40.16
CA SER A 30 4.99 -23.84 -40.65
C SER A 30 4.30 -24.92 -41.47
N ALA A 31 3.13 -24.64 -42.05
CA ALA A 31 2.44 -25.63 -42.89
C ALA A 31 1.89 -25.02 -44.20
N SER A 32 2.75 -24.39 -45.01
CA SER A 32 2.54 -24.23 -46.46
C SER A 32 3.80 -23.71 -47.17
N ALA A 33 4.79 -24.57 -47.38
CA ALA A 33 5.75 -24.43 -48.48
C ALA A 33 6.36 -25.81 -48.77
N ALA A 34 5.70 -26.58 -49.63
CA ALA A 34 6.34 -27.70 -50.30
C ALA A 34 7.33 -27.13 -51.33
N ALA A 35 8.58 -26.93 -50.91
CA ALA A 35 9.71 -26.76 -51.81
C ALA A 35 10.89 -27.53 -51.22
N VAL A 36 11.44 -28.41 -52.06
CA VAL A 36 12.51 -29.35 -51.76
C VAL A 36 13.73 -28.62 -51.19
N ALA A 37 13.97 -28.75 -49.89
CA ALA A 37 15.22 -28.37 -49.24
C ALA A 37 15.59 -29.44 -48.21
N ALA A 38 16.89 -29.75 -48.17
CA ALA A 38 17.58 -30.75 -47.37
C ALA A 38 17.17 -30.80 -45.88
N PRO A 39 17.43 -31.90 -45.15
CA PRO A 39 17.16 -31.98 -43.72
C PRO A 39 18.16 -31.09 -42.97
N GLY A 40 17.89 -29.79 -42.95
CA GLY A 40 18.38 -28.90 -41.91
C GLY A 40 17.67 -29.32 -40.63
N THR A 41 18.45 -29.82 -39.68
CA THR A 41 18.02 -30.06 -38.30
C THR A 41 17.30 -28.82 -37.78
N ALA A 42 15.96 -28.84 -37.78
CA ALA A 42 15.17 -27.85 -37.08
C ALA A 42 15.60 -27.93 -35.61
N GLU A 43 16.20 -26.86 -35.10
CA GLU A 43 16.51 -26.78 -33.67
C GLU A 43 15.21 -27.05 -32.89
N PRO A 44 15.24 -27.93 -31.89
CA PRO A 44 14.07 -28.21 -31.10
C PRO A 44 13.57 -26.89 -30.50
N ALA A 45 12.30 -26.55 -30.75
CA ALA A 45 11.68 -25.38 -30.16
C ALA A 45 11.91 -25.45 -28.64
N VAL A 46 12.69 -24.50 -28.11
CA VAL A 46 13.01 -24.48 -26.68
C VAL A 46 11.70 -24.30 -25.93
N LEU A 47 11.26 -25.37 -25.26
CA LEU A 47 10.08 -25.36 -24.44
C LEU A 47 10.39 -24.51 -23.20
N GLU A 48 9.60 -23.45 -22.99
CA GLU A 48 9.74 -22.59 -21.82
C GLU A 48 9.45 -23.35 -20.52
N ASN A 49 9.96 -22.85 -19.40
CA ASN A 49 9.70 -23.37 -18.07
C ASN A 49 8.17 -23.44 -17.81
N PRO A 50 7.59 -24.64 -17.61
CA PRO A 50 6.15 -24.81 -17.43
C PRO A 50 5.63 -24.14 -16.15
N GLU A 51 6.46 -24.04 -15.10
CA GLU A 51 6.09 -23.31 -13.88
C GLU A 51 6.03 -21.81 -14.13
N LEU A 52 6.95 -21.26 -14.92
CA LEU A 52 6.94 -19.83 -15.28
C LEU A 52 5.69 -19.49 -16.11
N ILE A 53 5.28 -20.36 -17.04
CA ILE A 53 4.02 -20.22 -17.78
C ILE A 53 2.83 -20.25 -16.82
N ARG A 54 2.77 -21.27 -15.94
CA ARG A 54 1.67 -21.43 -14.97
C ARG A 54 1.53 -20.20 -14.06
N LEU A 55 2.64 -19.67 -13.55
CA LEU A 55 2.66 -18.46 -12.73
C LEU A 55 2.27 -17.21 -13.53
N GLY A 56 2.73 -17.12 -14.78
CA GLY A 56 2.36 -16.06 -15.71
C GLY A 56 0.87 -16.05 -16.06
N ASP A 57 0.20 -17.22 -16.05
CA ASP A 57 -1.26 -17.32 -16.20
C ASP A 57 -1.98 -16.95 -14.89
N MET A 58 -1.44 -17.34 -13.74
CA MET A 58 -1.98 -16.95 -12.43
C MET A 58 -1.89 -15.45 -12.15
N LEU A 59 -0.87 -14.78 -12.66
CA LEU A 59 -0.57 -13.36 -12.41
C LEU A 59 -1.79 -12.47 -12.60
N HIS A 60 -2.50 -12.62 -13.72
CA HIS A 60 -3.65 -11.78 -14.02
C HIS A 60 -4.82 -12.02 -13.06
N THR A 61 -5.03 -13.27 -12.64
CA THR A 61 -6.07 -13.63 -11.67
C THR A 61 -5.78 -12.98 -10.31
N VAL A 62 -4.56 -13.15 -9.78
CA VAL A 62 -4.21 -12.56 -8.47
C VAL A 62 -4.13 -11.03 -8.51
N ALA A 63 -3.74 -10.45 -9.64
CA ALA A 63 -3.75 -9.00 -9.83
C ALA A 63 -5.19 -8.44 -9.85
N ALA A 64 -6.12 -9.15 -10.50
CA ALA A 64 -7.53 -8.77 -10.51
C ALA A 64 -8.17 -8.89 -9.11
N GLU A 65 -7.87 -9.95 -8.35
CA GLU A 65 -8.31 -10.12 -6.95
C GLU A 65 -7.79 -9.00 -6.05
N HIS A 66 -6.49 -8.69 -6.13
CA HIS A 66 -5.88 -7.59 -5.39
C HIS A 66 -6.53 -6.25 -5.77
N LYS A 67 -6.71 -5.97 -7.06
CA LYS A 67 -7.37 -4.74 -7.51
C LYS A 67 -8.80 -4.64 -6.97
N ALA A 68 -9.59 -5.69 -7.09
CA ALA A 68 -10.98 -5.70 -6.64
C ALA A 68 -11.10 -5.47 -5.12
N THR A 69 -10.27 -6.14 -4.32
CA THR A 69 -10.24 -5.97 -2.85
C THR A 69 -9.77 -4.57 -2.45
N HIS A 70 -8.76 -4.04 -3.13
CA HIS A 70 -8.28 -2.68 -2.91
C HIS A 70 -9.30 -1.61 -3.30
N ASP A 71 -9.99 -1.77 -4.44
CA ASP A 71 -11.05 -0.86 -4.86
C ASP A 71 -12.24 -0.91 -3.90
N ALA A 72 -12.62 -2.09 -3.40
CA ALA A 72 -13.65 -2.24 -2.38
C ALA A 72 -13.25 -1.57 -1.05
N TYR A 73 -12.02 -1.78 -0.58
CA TYR A 73 -11.49 -1.10 0.60
C TYR A 73 -11.52 0.44 0.43
N LYS A 74 -11.07 0.95 -0.72
CA LYS A 74 -11.12 2.39 -1.03
C LYS A 74 -12.54 2.93 -1.08
N ALA A 75 -13.49 2.17 -1.60
CA ALA A 75 -14.89 2.56 -1.60
C ALA A 75 -15.43 2.71 -0.17
N THR A 76 -15.12 1.77 0.72
CA THR A 76 -15.44 1.89 2.16
C THR A 76 -14.79 3.12 2.78
N VAL A 77 -13.49 3.36 2.54
CA VAL A 77 -12.84 4.56 3.08
C VAL A 77 -13.57 5.83 2.61
N LYS A 78 -13.83 5.95 1.31
CA LYS A 78 -14.48 7.14 0.71
C LYS A 78 -15.89 7.37 1.25
N GLU A 79 -16.67 6.31 1.45
CA GLU A 79 -18.02 6.41 2.00
C GLU A 79 -18.01 7.01 3.42
N TRP A 80 -17.02 6.62 4.23
CA TRP A 80 -16.97 6.96 5.64
C TRP A 80 -16.08 8.16 5.98
N GLU A 81 -15.22 8.59 5.06
CA GLU A 81 -14.31 9.72 5.26
C GLU A 81 -15.05 11.00 5.63
N GLY A 82 -16.16 11.31 4.95
CA GLY A 82 -16.99 12.48 5.26
C GLY A 82 -17.79 12.40 6.57
N ARG A 83 -17.88 11.21 7.18
CA ARG A 83 -18.54 10.99 8.48
C ARG A 83 -17.56 10.92 9.64
N TRP A 84 -16.25 10.89 9.35
CA TRP A 84 -15.22 10.75 10.35
C TRP A 84 -15.14 12.04 11.19
N PRO A 85 -15.25 11.97 12.53
CA PRO A 85 -15.25 13.15 13.37
C PRO A 85 -13.86 13.78 13.38
N LEU A 86 -13.84 15.10 13.43
CA LEU A 86 -12.63 15.84 13.77
C LEU A 86 -12.45 15.85 15.29
N ALA A 87 -11.21 15.74 15.74
CA ALA A 87 -10.87 15.88 17.15
C ALA A 87 -11.25 17.29 17.65
N PRO A 88 -11.86 17.41 18.85
CA PRO A 88 -12.10 18.70 19.48
C PRO A 88 -10.82 19.53 19.59
N GLU A 89 -10.91 20.85 19.36
CA GLU A 89 -9.75 21.75 19.40
C GLU A 89 -8.98 21.68 20.73
N ALA A 90 -9.69 21.46 21.83
CA ALA A 90 -9.10 21.32 23.16
C ALA A 90 -8.14 20.11 23.32
N LEU A 91 -8.22 19.13 22.41
CA LEU A 91 -7.32 17.96 22.38
C LEU A 91 -6.16 18.13 21.39
N LEU A 92 -6.18 19.18 20.58
CA LEU A 92 -5.20 19.37 19.52
C LEU A 92 -3.93 20.02 20.04
N TYR A 93 -2.81 19.54 19.53
CA TYR A 93 -1.51 20.18 19.73
C TYR A 93 -0.63 19.98 18.51
N ARG A 94 0.45 20.76 18.38
CA ARG A 94 1.40 20.64 17.27
C ARG A 94 2.73 20.07 17.74
N ARG A 95 3.05 18.88 17.25
CA ARG A 95 4.40 18.31 17.28
C ARG A 95 4.67 17.59 15.96
N PRO A 96 5.19 18.28 14.95
CA PRO A 96 5.38 17.73 13.60
C PRO A 96 6.21 16.43 13.54
N TRP A 97 7.08 16.21 14.53
CA TRP A 97 7.91 15.01 14.64
C TRP A 97 7.24 13.84 15.39
N GLU A 98 6.06 14.04 15.99
CA GLU A 98 5.34 13.02 16.77
C GLU A 98 4.27 12.32 15.92
N HIS A 99 4.72 11.57 14.90
CA HIS A 99 3.82 10.94 13.93
C HIS A 99 2.83 9.93 14.55
N THR A 100 3.15 9.36 15.73
CA THR A 100 2.29 8.41 16.43
C THR A 100 1.07 9.03 17.08
N ALA A 101 1.07 10.35 17.27
CA ALA A 101 -0.01 11.09 17.90
C ALA A 101 -0.85 11.89 16.89
N ASN A 102 -0.59 11.78 15.59
CA ASN A 102 -1.34 12.50 14.56
C ASN A 102 -2.85 12.23 14.67
N GLU A 103 -3.66 13.25 14.37
CA GLU A 103 -5.05 13.06 14.01
C GLU A 103 -5.11 12.16 12.79
N LEU A 104 -5.91 11.10 12.85
CA LEU A 104 -5.95 10.08 11.81
C LEU A 104 -7.31 10.06 11.12
N THR A 105 -7.32 9.74 9.84
CA THR A 105 -8.51 9.36 9.09
C THR A 105 -8.99 7.96 9.49
N ILE A 106 -10.17 7.57 9.02
CA ILE A 106 -10.72 6.22 9.28
C ILE A 106 -9.77 5.08 8.85
N SER A 107 -8.97 5.29 7.79
CA SER A 107 -7.97 4.36 7.28
C SER A 107 -6.63 4.42 8.01
N ARG A 108 -6.55 5.16 9.14
CA ARG A 108 -5.34 5.40 9.94
C ARG A 108 -4.22 6.15 9.21
N GLN A 109 -4.57 6.98 8.23
CA GLN A 109 -3.61 7.90 7.60
C GLN A 109 -3.65 9.24 8.33
N PRO A 110 -2.56 10.02 8.37
CA PRO A 110 -2.60 11.36 8.95
C PRO A 110 -3.67 12.23 8.26
N LEU A 111 -4.53 12.87 9.06
CA LEU A 111 -5.56 13.79 8.62
C LEU A 111 -4.99 15.20 8.57
N ILE A 112 -5.01 15.82 7.39
CA ILE A 112 -4.63 17.22 7.19
C ILE A 112 -5.91 18.03 7.03
N ARG A 113 -6.15 18.97 7.96
CA ARG A 113 -7.34 19.83 7.92
C ARG A 113 -7.25 20.85 6.77
N PRO A 114 -8.37 21.33 6.23
CA PRO A 114 -8.35 22.35 5.18
C PRO A 114 -7.55 23.59 5.59
N GLY A 115 -6.59 24.00 4.76
CA GLY A 115 -5.73 25.16 5.02
C GLY A 115 -4.47 24.85 5.84
N GLU A 116 -4.32 23.63 6.35
CA GLU A 116 -3.15 23.21 7.10
C GLU A 116 -2.11 22.54 6.21
N LYS A 117 -0.84 22.68 6.57
CA LYS A 117 0.28 22.01 5.88
C LYS A 117 0.59 20.64 6.47
N ASP A 118 0.44 20.52 7.79
CA ASP A 118 0.84 19.37 8.58
C ASP A 118 -0.35 18.89 9.42
N PRO A 119 -0.46 17.58 9.71
CA PRO A 119 -1.50 17.07 10.60
C PRO A 119 -1.33 17.62 12.02
N PHE A 120 -2.44 17.82 12.73
CA PHE A 120 -2.39 18.04 14.17
C PHE A 120 -2.08 16.74 14.89
N CYS A 121 -1.56 16.83 16.11
CA CYS A 121 -1.54 15.73 17.05
C CYS A 121 -2.77 15.81 17.97
N VAL A 122 -3.25 14.66 18.44
CA VAL A 122 -4.42 14.54 19.31
C VAL A 122 -3.99 13.94 20.65
N GLN A 123 -4.34 14.60 21.74
CA GLN A 123 -4.20 14.03 23.06
C GLN A 123 -5.21 12.89 23.25
N THR A 124 -4.68 11.69 23.42
CA THR A 124 -5.46 10.49 23.72
C THR A 124 -5.81 10.41 25.20
N VAL A 125 -6.81 9.60 25.56
CA VAL A 125 -7.11 9.28 26.96
C VAL A 125 -5.87 8.72 27.65
N LYS A 126 -5.10 7.88 26.95
CA LYS A 126 -3.87 7.28 27.49
C LYS A 126 -2.81 8.34 27.82
N SER A 127 -2.57 9.30 26.93
CA SER A 127 -1.58 10.35 27.16
C SER A 127 -2.01 11.30 28.27
N LEU A 128 -3.28 11.72 28.29
CA LEU A 128 -3.81 12.61 29.33
C LEU A 128 -3.75 11.95 30.72
N VAL A 129 -4.16 10.69 30.84
CA VAL A 129 -4.07 9.95 32.11
C VAL A 129 -2.63 9.81 32.57
N PHE A 130 -1.69 9.59 31.64
CA PHE A 130 -0.28 9.55 31.97
C PHE A 130 0.20 10.92 32.50
N ASP A 131 -0.16 12.02 31.83
CA ASP A 131 0.22 13.37 32.23
C ASP A 131 -0.38 13.75 33.59
N ILE A 132 -1.66 13.48 33.82
CA ILE A 132 -2.34 13.62 35.12
C ILE A 132 -1.55 12.91 36.23
N GLN A 133 -1.19 11.64 36.01
CA GLN A 133 -0.42 10.87 37.00
C GLN A 133 0.96 11.48 37.29
N GLN A 134 1.64 12.03 36.28
CA GLN A 134 2.92 12.71 36.50
C GLN A 134 2.73 14.02 37.28
N THR A 135 1.72 14.81 36.92
CA THR A 135 1.40 16.08 37.58
C THR A 135 0.99 15.87 39.04
N GLU A 136 0.16 14.87 39.34
CA GLU A 136 -0.19 14.51 40.72
C GLU A 136 1.02 14.06 41.55
N ARG A 137 1.97 13.32 40.95
CA ARG A 137 3.21 12.93 41.63
C ARG A 137 4.07 14.15 41.94
N LEU A 138 4.14 15.09 41.00
CA LEU A 138 4.86 16.35 41.16
C LEU A 138 4.27 17.20 42.30
N LEU A 139 2.94 17.37 42.31
CA LEU A 139 2.21 18.20 43.30
C LEU A 139 2.20 17.59 44.72
N ARG A 140 2.25 16.26 44.83
CA ARG A 140 2.44 15.55 46.11
C ARG A 140 3.88 15.64 46.63
N GLY A 141 4.83 15.88 45.75
CA GLY A 141 6.24 16.00 46.11
C GLY A 141 6.57 17.31 46.83
N LYS A 142 7.78 17.37 47.40
CA LYS A 142 8.32 18.58 48.03
C LYS A 142 8.95 19.56 47.03
N THR A 143 8.69 19.39 45.74
CA THR A 143 9.31 20.21 44.67
C THR A 143 8.97 21.67 44.86
N PHE A 144 7.69 21.97 45.09
CA PHE A 144 7.22 23.35 45.27
C PHE A 144 7.60 23.96 46.63
N ASP A 145 7.80 23.11 47.66
CA ASP A 145 8.32 23.55 48.96
C ASP A 145 9.79 24.00 48.86
N ARG A 146 10.57 23.31 48.02
CA ARG A 146 11.99 23.60 47.80
C ARG A 146 12.22 24.71 46.78
N GLN A 147 11.34 24.80 45.77
CA GLN A 147 11.44 25.74 44.66
C GLN A 147 10.06 26.34 44.40
N LYS A 148 9.93 27.67 44.38
CA LYS A 148 8.63 28.32 44.13
C LYS A 148 8.03 28.00 42.75
N LYS A 149 8.83 27.49 41.81
CA LYS A 149 8.44 27.16 40.43
C LYS A 149 9.12 25.87 39.96
N PHE A 150 8.43 25.09 39.13
CA PHE A 150 8.98 23.96 38.40
C PHE A 150 8.70 24.15 36.91
N ARG A 151 9.75 24.10 36.09
CA ARG A 151 9.68 24.38 34.63
C ARG A 151 9.02 25.73 34.29
N GLY A 152 9.22 26.72 35.15
CA GLY A 152 8.67 28.07 34.97
C GLY A 152 7.28 28.29 35.56
N SER A 153 6.56 27.22 35.91
CA SER A 153 5.20 27.30 36.43
C SER A 153 5.12 27.14 37.95
N THR A 154 4.17 27.85 38.56
CA THR A 154 3.86 27.78 40.00
C THR A 154 3.00 26.58 40.34
N ARG A 155 2.88 26.25 41.63
CA ARG A 155 2.01 25.18 42.11
C ARG A 155 0.55 25.36 41.66
N GLU A 156 0.03 26.57 41.81
CA GLU A 156 -1.35 26.93 41.43
C GLU A 156 -1.58 26.75 39.93
N GLU A 157 -0.62 27.16 39.09
CA GLU A 157 -0.71 26.93 37.63
C GLU A 157 -0.72 25.44 37.26
N TRP A 158 0.04 24.61 37.98
CA TRP A 158 0.02 23.15 37.80
C TRP A 158 -1.28 22.52 38.30
N GLU A 159 -1.86 23.02 39.39
CA GLU A 159 -3.17 22.59 39.91
C GLU A 159 -4.30 22.96 38.94
N ASN A 160 -4.28 24.16 38.36
CA ASN A 160 -5.22 24.58 37.32
C ASN A 160 -5.09 23.73 36.05
N SER A 161 -3.85 23.51 35.58
CA SER A 161 -3.61 22.63 34.41
C SER A 161 -4.08 21.20 34.66
N LEU A 162 -3.99 20.71 35.90
CA LEU A 162 -4.47 19.37 36.26
C LEU A 162 -6.00 19.28 36.15
N GLU A 163 -6.72 20.32 36.57
CA GLU A 163 -8.18 20.41 36.41
C GLU A 163 -8.58 20.42 34.94
N GLU A 164 -7.90 21.22 34.11
CA GLU A 164 -8.11 21.22 32.66
C GLU A 164 -7.85 19.85 32.02
N ASP A 165 -6.81 19.13 32.46
CA ASP A 165 -6.51 17.79 31.95
C ASP A 165 -7.61 16.78 32.31
N TYR A 166 -8.23 16.90 33.49
CA TYR A 166 -9.39 16.08 33.86
C TYR A 166 -10.60 16.33 32.94
N GLU A 167 -10.86 17.58 32.57
CA GLU A 167 -11.90 17.92 31.59
C GLU A 167 -11.58 17.37 30.20
N ARG A 168 -10.32 17.52 29.75
CA ARG A 168 -9.83 16.97 28.47
C ARG A 168 -10.00 15.45 28.41
N VAL A 169 -9.84 14.72 29.52
CA VAL A 169 -10.06 13.26 29.55
C VAL A 169 -11.50 12.90 29.18
N ALA A 170 -12.50 13.67 29.63
CA ALA A 170 -13.89 13.42 29.27
C ALA A 170 -14.11 13.61 27.76
N LEU A 171 -13.60 14.71 27.21
CA LEU A 171 -13.66 14.99 25.77
C LEU A 171 -12.94 13.92 24.93
N ALA A 172 -11.76 13.49 25.37
CA ALA A 172 -10.99 12.45 24.68
C ALA A 172 -11.72 11.10 24.69
N ARG A 173 -12.41 10.74 25.78
CA ARG A 173 -13.23 9.53 25.85
C ARG A 173 -14.38 9.56 24.86
N GLU A 174 -15.11 10.67 24.78
CA GLU A 174 -16.23 10.83 23.85
C GLU A 174 -15.74 10.75 22.39
N TYR A 175 -14.66 11.45 22.07
CA TYR A 175 -14.06 11.44 20.73
C TYR A 175 -13.55 10.05 20.34
N GLU A 176 -12.80 9.36 21.22
CA GLU A 176 -12.30 8.02 20.96
C GLU A 176 -13.44 7.00 20.83
N ALA A 177 -14.50 7.12 21.64
CA ALA A 177 -15.68 6.26 21.56
C ALA A 177 -16.42 6.45 20.22
N GLU A 178 -16.56 7.69 19.74
CA GLU A 178 -17.18 7.98 18.46
C GLU A 178 -16.34 7.44 17.28
N CYS A 179 -15.02 7.66 17.32
CA CYS A 179 -14.09 7.06 16.36
C CYS A 179 -14.22 5.53 16.32
N ALA A 180 -14.26 4.89 17.49
CA ALA A 180 -14.40 3.45 17.62
C ALA A 180 -15.75 2.96 17.07
N ARG A 181 -16.85 3.67 17.37
CA ARG A 181 -18.19 3.37 16.88
C ARG A 181 -18.24 3.41 15.36
N LEU A 182 -17.71 4.46 14.73
CA LEU A 182 -17.70 4.60 13.28
C LEU A 182 -16.80 3.57 12.59
N ARG A 183 -15.66 3.21 13.19
CA ARG A 183 -14.83 2.09 12.70
C ARG A 183 -15.55 0.75 12.76
N ALA A 184 -16.27 0.48 13.83
CA ALA A 184 -17.05 -0.75 13.94
C ALA A 184 -18.18 -0.78 12.90
N GLN A 185 -18.84 0.35 12.64
CA GLN A 185 -19.93 0.45 11.67
C GLN A 185 -19.46 0.39 10.21
N SER A 186 -18.26 0.91 9.91
CA SER A 186 -17.77 0.96 8.54
C SER A 186 -17.33 -0.40 7.99
N GLY A 187 -17.07 -1.38 8.85
CA GLY A 187 -16.54 -2.67 8.42
C GLY A 187 -15.06 -2.61 7.95
N ILE A 188 -14.39 -1.47 8.11
CA ILE A 188 -13.04 -1.24 7.57
C ILE A 188 -12.01 -2.21 8.15
N ASP A 189 -12.19 -2.59 9.42
CA ASP A 189 -11.29 -3.51 10.12
C ASP A 189 -11.46 -4.96 9.67
N GLN A 190 -12.63 -5.32 9.15
CA GLN A 190 -12.92 -6.60 8.53
C GLN A 190 -12.43 -6.63 7.07
N ALA A 191 -12.51 -5.50 6.36
CA ALA A 191 -12.05 -5.41 4.98
C ALA A 191 -10.51 -5.42 4.86
N LYS A 192 -9.80 -4.83 5.82
CA LYS A 192 -8.34 -4.69 5.78
C LYS A 192 -7.59 -6.03 5.71
N PRO A 193 -7.88 -7.05 6.54
CA PRO A 193 -7.24 -8.36 6.42
C PRO A 193 -7.37 -8.98 5.04
N GLY A 194 -8.54 -8.87 4.39
CA GLY A 194 -8.75 -9.39 3.04
C GLY A 194 -7.88 -8.68 1.99
N LEU A 195 -7.72 -7.35 2.11
CA LEU A 195 -6.78 -6.60 1.28
C LEU A 195 -5.34 -7.04 1.50
N GLU A 196 -4.89 -7.16 2.75
CA GLU A 196 -3.52 -7.61 3.05
C GLU A 196 -3.25 -9.04 2.55
N GLU A 197 -4.25 -9.93 2.64
CA GLU A 197 -4.16 -11.29 2.10
C GLU A 197 -4.02 -11.27 0.56
N ALA A 198 -4.88 -10.53 -0.13
CA ALA A 198 -4.82 -10.41 -1.59
C ALA A 198 -3.49 -9.78 -2.05
N ARG A 199 -3.00 -8.79 -1.30
CA ARG A 199 -1.69 -8.16 -1.50
C ARG A 199 -0.55 -9.16 -1.34
N ALA A 200 -0.58 -9.96 -0.26
CA ALA A 200 0.43 -10.97 0.00
C ALA A 200 0.44 -12.07 -1.09
N LYS A 201 -0.73 -12.55 -1.52
CA LYS A 201 -0.85 -13.51 -2.63
C LYS A 201 -0.27 -12.95 -3.92
N PHE A 202 -0.64 -11.72 -4.27
CA PHE A 202 -0.15 -11.06 -5.47
C PHE A 202 1.37 -10.89 -5.44
N ALA A 203 1.92 -10.36 -4.33
CA ALA A 203 3.36 -10.20 -4.15
C ALA A 203 4.12 -11.54 -4.22
N ALA A 204 3.58 -12.60 -3.63
CA ALA A 204 4.18 -13.93 -3.67
C ALA A 204 4.28 -14.50 -5.10
N VAL A 205 3.24 -14.32 -5.93
CA VAL A 205 3.26 -14.75 -7.33
C VAL A 205 4.29 -13.97 -8.13
N VAL A 206 4.33 -12.64 -7.99
CA VAL A 206 5.31 -11.81 -8.70
C VAL A 206 6.74 -12.18 -8.30
N LYS A 207 7.00 -12.34 -7.00
CA LYS A 207 8.31 -12.79 -6.50
C LYS A 207 8.70 -14.15 -7.09
N ARG A 208 7.76 -15.10 -7.14
CA ARG A 208 8.01 -16.43 -7.71
C ARG A 208 8.32 -16.35 -9.21
N ILE A 209 7.56 -15.57 -9.98
CA ILE A 209 7.82 -15.36 -11.42
C ILE A 209 9.25 -14.89 -11.67
N LEU A 210 9.74 -13.92 -10.89
CA LEU A 210 11.08 -13.38 -11.08
C LEU A 210 12.19 -14.34 -10.63
N ALA A 211 11.89 -15.22 -9.68
CA ALA A 211 12.82 -16.23 -9.17
C ALA A 211 12.99 -17.43 -10.11
N GLU A 212 11.93 -17.87 -10.79
CA GLU A 212 11.96 -19.03 -11.71
C GLU A 212 12.92 -18.78 -12.88
N PRO A 213 13.69 -19.78 -13.34
CA PRO A 213 14.50 -19.64 -14.53
C PRO A 213 13.62 -19.53 -15.78
N GLU A 214 14.03 -18.66 -16.69
CA GLU A 214 13.54 -18.55 -18.05
C GLU A 214 14.42 -19.35 -19.00
N TYR A 215 13.82 -20.07 -19.94
CA TYR A 215 14.52 -20.84 -20.95
C TYR A 215 14.42 -20.20 -22.34
N SER A 216 13.55 -19.21 -22.51
CA SER A 216 13.35 -18.51 -23.77
C SER A 216 12.98 -17.03 -23.57
N MET A 217 12.94 -16.29 -24.69
CA MET A 217 12.43 -14.91 -24.70
C MET A 217 10.96 -14.82 -24.21
N ALA A 218 10.17 -15.89 -24.31
CA ALA A 218 8.81 -15.89 -23.77
C ALA A 218 8.82 -15.76 -22.24
N GLY A 219 9.74 -16.44 -21.55
CA GLY A 219 9.93 -16.30 -20.10
C GLY A 219 10.40 -14.91 -19.68
N VAL A 220 11.28 -14.28 -20.47
CA VAL A 220 11.68 -12.87 -20.27
C VAL A 220 10.47 -11.95 -20.34
N VAL A 221 9.59 -12.14 -21.33
CA VAL A 221 8.35 -11.36 -21.46
C VAL A 221 7.42 -11.58 -20.25
N ILE A 222 7.26 -12.81 -19.76
CA ILE A 222 6.45 -13.09 -18.56
C ILE A 222 6.98 -12.32 -17.34
N LYS A 223 8.30 -12.29 -17.15
CA LYS A 223 8.93 -11.53 -16.05
C LYS A 223 8.71 -10.04 -16.19
N ALA A 224 8.89 -9.49 -17.39
CA ALA A 224 8.63 -8.08 -17.67
C ALA A 224 7.15 -7.71 -17.43
N GLN A 225 6.22 -8.58 -17.82
CA GLN A 225 4.79 -8.40 -17.54
C GLN A 225 4.50 -8.37 -16.04
N ALA A 226 5.11 -9.25 -15.26
CA ALA A 226 4.94 -9.26 -13.80
C ALA A 226 5.38 -7.95 -13.14
N ILE A 227 6.52 -7.38 -13.58
CA ILE A 227 7.01 -6.08 -13.11
C ILE A 227 6.06 -4.95 -13.52
N SER A 228 5.60 -4.95 -14.78
CA SER A 228 4.66 -3.95 -15.28
C SER A 228 3.34 -3.95 -14.49
N VAL A 229 2.76 -5.12 -14.26
CA VAL A 229 1.51 -5.29 -13.50
C VAL A 229 1.71 -4.91 -12.03
N ALA A 230 2.82 -5.30 -11.40
CA ALA A 230 3.12 -4.90 -10.02
C ALA A 230 3.27 -3.38 -9.88
N SER A 231 3.97 -2.73 -10.82
CA SER A 231 4.20 -1.29 -10.83
C SER A 231 2.88 -0.51 -10.94
N ALA A 232 1.99 -0.97 -11.83
CA ALA A 232 0.69 -0.34 -12.03
C ALA A 232 -0.26 -0.54 -10.85
N ALA A 233 -0.15 -1.65 -10.13
CA ALA A 233 -1.03 -1.98 -9.01
C ALA A 233 -0.62 -1.24 -7.72
N ASP A 234 0.66 -1.26 -7.35
CA ASP A 234 1.17 -0.64 -6.13
C ASP A 234 2.70 -0.45 -6.22
N ALA A 235 3.13 0.78 -6.48
CA ALA A 235 4.55 1.13 -6.55
C ALA A 235 5.32 0.81 -5.25
N TRP A 236 4.66 0.87 -4.09
CA TRP A 236 5.28 0.50 -2.82
C TRP A 236 5.47 -1.03 -2.69
N MET A 237 4.58 -1.82 -3.30
CA MET A 237 4.75 -3.27 -3.40
C MET A 237 5.99 -3.61 -4.22
N LEU A 238 6.23 -2.87 -5.30
CA LEU A 238 7.45 -3.01 -6.10
C LEU A 238 8.68 -2.72 -5.24
N PHE A 239 8.69 -1.59 -4.52
CA PHE A 239 9.80 -1.23 -3.64
C PHE A 239 10.07 -2.29 -2.54
N SER A 240 9.04 -2.70 -1.80
CA SER A 240 9.17 -3.63 -0.66
C SER A 240 9.37 -5.09 -1.03
N THR A 241 8.90 -5.55 -2.19
CA THR A 241 9.14 -6.93 -2.66
C THR A 241 10.54 -7.09 -3.24
N PHE A 242 11.15 -6.00 -3.70
CA PHE A 242 12.38 -6.02 -4.52
C PHE A 242 13.63 -5.40 -3.88
N GLU A 243 13.53 -4.74 -2.73
CA GLU A 243 14.69 -4.12 -2.05
C GLU A 243 15.85 -5.09 -1.76
N SER A 244 15.60 -6.40 -1.67
CA SER A 244 16.62 -7.42 -1.37
C SER A 244 17.14 -8.20 -2.58
N GLU A 245 16.59 -8.04 -3.78
CA GLU A 245 16.93 -8.87 -4.95
C GLU A 245 17.34 -8.00 -6.14
N ASP A 246 18.53 -8.27 -6.71
CA ASP A 246 19.08 -7.60 -7.90
C ASP A 246 18.36 -8.01 -9.20
N TRP A 247 17.03 -7.90 -9.20
CA TRP A 247 16.16 -8.38 -10.27
C TRP A 247 16.38 -7.59 -11.57
N GLY A 248 16.68 -6.30 -11.47
CA GLY A 248 16.91 -5.44 -12.63
C GLY A 248 18.11 -5.90 -13.44
N THR A 249 19.23 -6.17 -12.76
CA THR A 249 20.43 -6.73 -13.39
C THR A 249 20.20 -8.14 -13.90
N ARG A 250 19.46 -8.99 -13.16
CA ARG A 250 19.11 -10.34 -13.63
C ARG A 250 18.27 -10.32 -14.90
N LEU A 251 17.26 -9.44 -14.98
CA LEU A 251 16.42 -9.29 -16.16
C LEU A 251 17.23 -8.75 -17.34
N ALA A 252 18.07 -7.74 -17.15
CA ALA A 252 18.94 -7.22 -18.20
C ALA A 252 19.90 -8.29 -18.73
N ARG A 253 20.52 -9.08 -17.84
CA ARG A 253 21.38 -10.20 -18.22
C ARG A 253 20.63 -11.27 -19.01
N SER A 254 19.40 -11.57 -18.61
CA SER A 254 18.53 -12.52 -19.30
C SER A 254 18.19 -12.07 -20.73
N VAL A 255 17.83 -10.80 -20.89
CA VAL A 255 17.58 -10.18 -22.19
C VAL A 255 18.81 -10.32 -23.10
N LEU A 256 20.00 -9.97 -22.59
CA LEU A 256 21.25 -10.09 -23.35
C LEU A 256 21.54 -11.56 -23.73
N HIS A 257 21.43 -12.49 -22.78
CA HIS A 257 21.67 -13.91 -23.02
C HIS A 257 20.80 -14.47 -24.15
N HIS A 258 19.50 -14.16 -24.15
CA HIS A 258 18.59 -14.65 -25.19
C HIS A 258 18.64 -13.84 -26.50
N ALA A 259 19.14 -12.62 -26.48
CA ALA A 259 19.42 -11.84 -27.69
C ALA A 259 20.67 -12.36 -28.41
N GLU A 260 21.73 -12.68 -27.66
CA GLU A 260 22.99 -13.23 -28.16
C GLU A 260 22.85 -14.68 -28.64
N ALA A 261 22.04 -15.51 -27.97
CA ALA A 261 21.78 -16.89 -28.39
C ALA A 261 20.96 -17.00 -29.71
N ARG A 262 20.46 -15.89 -30.25
CA ARG A 262 19.72 -15.81 -31.53
C ARG A 262 20.54 -15.17 -32.66
N ALA A 263 21.75 -14.69 -32.39
CA ALA A 263 22.67 -14.07 -33.36
C ALA A 263 23.68 -15.10 -33.89
#